data_AF-A0A536W2F8-F1
#
_entry.id   AF-A0A536W2F8-F1
#
_cell.length_a   1.000
_cell.length_b   1.000
_cell.length_c   1.000
_cell.angle_alpha   90.00
_cell.angle_beta   90.00
_cell.angle_gamma   90.00
#
_symmetry.space_group_name_H-M   'P 1'
#
loop_
_entity.id
_entity.type
_entity.pdbx_description
1 polymer ?
#
loop_
_entity_poly.entity_id
_entity_poly.type
_entity_poly.pdbx_seq_one_letter_code
_entity_poly.pdbx_strand_id
1 'polypeptide(L)' 'ARKGWELGSIHVEVELHKDATGADRIARSISFSAALSDEHKATLADVAEKTPVTKTIKAGAPVETKFL' A
#
# COMPACT_ATOMS: atom_id res chain seq x y z
N ALA A 1 -14.61 12.54 -0.25
CA ALA A 1 -13.21 12.40 -0.68
C ALA A 1 -12.53 13.76 -0.60
N ARG A 2 -11.48 13.92 0.22
CA ARG A 2 -10.91 15.25 0.55
C ARG A 2 -10.05 15.90 -0.54
N LYS A 3 -9.68 15.17 -1.60
CA LYS A 3 -8.73 15.63 -2.63
C LYS A 3 -9.32 15.89 -4.00
N GLY A 4 -10.60 15.56 -4.23
CA GLY A 4 -11.25 15.72 -5.53
C GLY A 4 -10.64 14.87 -6.64
N TRP A 5 -9.92 13.79 -6.30
CA TRP A 5 -9.26 12.92 -7.27
C TRP A 5 -10.20 11.82 -7.76
N GLU A 6 -10.26 11.65 -9.07
CA GLU A 6 -10.86 10.50 -9.71
C GLU A 6 -9.84 9.36 -9.73
N LEU A 7 -9.98 8.42 -8.78
CA LEU A 7 -9.11 7.24 -8.69
C LEU A 7 -9.62 6.06 -9.52
N GLY A 8 -10.90 6.11 -9.94
CA GLY A 8 -11.58 4.97 -10.52
C GLY A 8 -11.68 3.79 -9.54
N SER A 9 -11.57 2.57 -10.06
CA SER A 9 -11.49 1.36 -9.24
C SER A 9 -10.10 1.23 -8.64
N ILE A 10 -10.05 0.96 -7.34
CA ILE A 10 -8.82 0.66 -6.61
C ILE A 10 -8.72 -0.85 -6.45
N HIS A 11 -7.64 -1.45 -6.90
CA HIS A 11 -7.33 -2.85 -6.64
C HIS A 11 -6.11 -2.94 -5.73
N VAL A 12 -6.20 -3.81 -4.71
CA VAL A 12 -5.11 -4.03 -3.76
C VAL A 12 -4.91 -5.53 -3.60
N GLU A 13 -3.71 -5.97 -3.96
CA GLU A 13 -3.25 -7.34 -3.75
C GLU A 13 -2.26 -7.33 -2.58
N VAL A 14 -2.41 -8.32 -1.68
CA VAL A 14 -1.59 -8.43 -0.47
C VAL A 14 -1.15 -9.87 -0.30
N GLU A 15 0.16 -10.05 -0.14
CA GLU A 15 0.79 -11.34 0.14
C GLU A 15 1.53 -11.28 1.47
N LEU A 16 1.34 -12.31 2.30
CA LEU A 16 2.14 -12.54 3.49
C LEU A 16 3.18 -13.62 3.18
N HIS A 17 4.45 -13.29 3.33
CA HIS A 17 5.54 -14.25 3.23
C HIS A 17 6.13 -14.51 4.61
N LYS A 18 6.50 -15.76 4.85
CA LYS A 18 7.25 -16.21 6.02
C LYS A 18 8.62 -16.67 5.53
N ASP A 19 9.68 -16.15 6.12
CA ASP A 19 11.03 -16.64 5.83
C ASP A 19 11.37 -17.90 6.65
N ALA A 20 12.53 -18.49 6.38
CA ALA A 20 12.99 -19.70 7.06
C ALA A 20 13.28 -19.49 8.56
N THR A 21 13.44 -18.24 9.00
CA THR A 21 13.63 -17.88 10.42
C THR A 21 12.31 -17.64 11.14
N GLY A 22 11.19 -17.68 10.40
CA GLY A 22 9.84 -17.40 10.90
C GLY A 22 9.49 -15.92 10.91
N ALA A 23 10.30 -15.04 10.29
CA ALA A 23 9.97 -13.63 10.17
C ALA A 23 8.94 -13.40 9.07
N ASP A 24 7.97 -12.54 9.36
CA ASP A 24 6.89 -12.17 8.45
C ASP A 24 7.30 -10.95 7.62
N ARG A 25 6.98 -10.94 6.33
CA ARG A 25 6.97 -9.74 5.49
C ARG A 25 5.67 -9.65 4.70
N ILE A 26 5.15 -8.45 4.53
CA ILE A 26 3.96 -8.20 3.71
C ILE A 26 4.35 -7.48 2.43
N ALA A 27 3.98 -8.03 1.29
CA ALA A 27 4.05 -7.34 0.00
C ALA A 27 2.65 -6.85 -0.38
N ARG A 28 2.55 -5.56 -0.74
CA ARG A 28 1.31 -4.91 -1.16
C ARG A 28 1.48 -4.28 -2.53
N SER A 29 0.63 -4.68 -3.47
CA SER A 29 0.54 -4.08 -4.81
C SER A 29 -0.78 -3.31 -4.92
N ILE A 30 -0.70 -2.04 -5.32
CA ILE A 30 -1.87 -1.18 -5.48
C ILE A 30 -1.96 -0.73 -6.94
N SER A 31 -3.13 -0.88 -7.55
CA SER A 31 -3.41 -0.36 -8.88
C SER A 31 -4.72 0.45 -8.90
N PHE A 32 -4.80 1.34 -9.89
CA PHE A 32 -5.93 2.23 -10.10
C PHE A 32 -6.39 2.12 -11.55
N SER A 33 -7.70 2.13 -11.77
CA SER A 33 -8.22 2.17 -13.15
C SER A 33 -8.11 3.55 -13.79
N ALA A 34 -7.93 4.60 -13.00
CA ALA A 34 -7.64 5.94 -13.49
C ALA A 34 -6.13 6.18 -13.62
N ALA A 35 -5.73 6.99 -14.61
CA ALA A 35 -4.35 7.44 -14.71
C ALA A 35 -4.04 8.45 -13.59
N LEU A 36 -2.98 8.20 -12.84
CA LEU A 36 -2.52 9.07 -11.76
C LEU A 36 -1.13 9.62 -12.07
N SER A 37 -0.93 10.90 -11.77
CA SER A 37 0.40 11.51 -11.76
C SER A 37 1.27 10.89 -10.68
N ASP A 38 2.60 11.00 -10.84
CA ASP A 38 3.55 10.53 -9.84
C ASP A 38 3.38 11.24 -8.49
N GLU A 39 2.99 12.52 -8.50
CA GLU A 39 2.67 13.28 -7.29
C GLU A 39 1.46 12.69 -6.54
N HIS A 40 0.41 12.32 -7.27
CA HIS A 40 -0.76 11.66 -6.68
C HIS A 40 -0.37 10.29 -6.11
N LYS A 41 0.42 9.50 -6.85
CA LYS A 41 0.91 8.19 -6.38
C LYS A 41 1.78 8.34 -5.14
N ALA A 42 2.71 9.28 -5.10
CA ALA A 42 3.57 9.54 -3.93
C ALA A 42 2.75 9.93 -2.70
N THR A 43 1.73 10.76 -2.91
CA THR A 43 0.81 11.15 -1.84
C THR A 43 -0.03 9.98 -1.33
N LEU A 44 -0.50 9.11 -2.22
CA LEU A 44 -1.23 7.89 -1.84
C LEU A 44 -0.31 6.89 -1.11
N ALA A 45 0.96 6.82 -1.49
CA ALA A 45 1.98 6.04 -0.80
C ALA A 45 2.08 6.48 0.67
N ASP A 46 2.23 7.79 0.90
CA ASP A 46 2.29 8.37 2.24
C ASP A 46 1.02 8.09 3.06
N VAL A 47 -0.16 8.17 2.42
CA VAL A 47 -1.43 7.81 3.07
C VAL A 47 -1.46 6.33 3.45
N ALA A 48 -1.05 5.43 2.55
CA ALA A 48 -1.04 3.98 2.79
C ALA A 48 -0.13 3.60 3.98
N GLU A 49 0.99 4.30 4.15
CA GLU A 49 1.92 4.15 5.28
C GLU A 49 1.37 4.70 6.59
N LYS A 50 0.48 5.71 6.53
CA LYS A 50 -0.07 6.36 7.72
C LYS A 50 -1.34 5.71 8.27
N THR A 51 -1.93 4.74 7.56
CA THR A 51 -3.16 4.09 8.03
C THR A 51 -2.92 3.35 9.36
N PRO A 52 -3.90 3.34 10.29
CA PRO A 52 -3.74 2.69 11.60
C PRO A 52 -3.34 1.22 11.48
N VAL A 53 -3.96 0.47 10.56
CA VAL A 53 -3.66 -0.95 10.34
C VAL A 53 -2.24 -1.16 9.81
N THR A 54 -1.78 -0.37 8.83
CA THR A 54 -0.38 -0.45 8.37
C THR A 54 0.58 -0.21 9.54
N LYS A 55 0.32 0.80 10.37
CA LYS A 55 1.18 1.09 11.54
C LYS A 55 1.22 -0.06 12.55
N THR A 56 0.08 -0.69 12.83
CA THR A 56 0.01 -1.85 13.73
C THR A 56 0.81 -3.03 13.18
N ILE A 57 0.67 -3.36 11.89
CA ILE A 57 1.37 -4.48 11.27
C ILE A 57 2.89 -4.23 11.21
N LYS A 58 3.31 -3.01 10.88
CA LYS A 58 4.73 -2.63 10.77
C LYS A 58 5.51 -2.77 12.07
N ALA A 59 4.83 -2.87 13.22
CA ALA A 59 5.49 -3.17 14.49
C ALA A 59 6.06 -4.60 14.56
N GLY A 60 5.53 -5.54 13.77
CA GLY A 60 5.93 -6.95 13.77
C GLY A 60 6.42 -7.49 12.42
N ALA A 61 6.03 -6.87 11.30
CA ALA A 61 6.42 -7.30 9.96
C ALA A 61 6.66 -6.10 9.03
N PRO A 62 7.79 -6.00 8.31
CA PRO A 62 7.94 -5.01 7.26
C PRO A 62 6.82 -5.13 6.22
N VAL A 63 6.33 -3.96 5.78
CA VAL A 63 5.31 -3.84 4.73
C VAL A 63 5.94 -3.09 3.57
N GLU A 64 6.02 -3.73 2.42
CA GLU A 64 6.51 -3.15 1.17
C GLU A 64 5.32 -2.82 0.27
N THR A 65 5.28 -1.59 -0.25
CA THR A 65 4.20 -1.14 -1.13
C THR A 65 4.76 -0.74 -2.49
N LYS A 66 4.14 -1.25 -3.56
CA LYS A 66 4.38 -0.81 -4.92
C LYS A 66 3.08 -0.41 -5.61
N PHE A 67 3.18 0.57 -6.50
CA PHE A 67 2.11 0.95 -7.41
C PHE A 67 2.35 0.32 -8.78
N LEU A 68 1.31 -0.26 -9.37
CA LEU A 68 1.33 -0.84 -10.72
C LEU A 68 0.81 0.17 -11.76
#